data_AF-A0A3M8CTV3-F1
#
_entry.id   AF-A0A3M8CTV3-F1
#
_cell.length_a   1.000
_cell.length_b   1.000
_cell.length_c   1.000
_cell.angle_alpha   90.00
_cell.angle_beta   90.00
_cell.angle_gamma   90.00
#
_symmetry.space_group_name_H-M   'P 1'
#
loop_
_entity.id
_entity.type
_entity.pdbx_description
1 polymer ?
#
loop_
_entity_poly.entity_id
_entity_poly.type
_entity_poly.pdbx_seq_one_letter_code
_entity_poly.pdbx_strand_id
1 'polypeptide(L)' 'MEWRILFWLVAIVFLLFCLYLLYRLKKEIKKLKPLQNIPDEFVRKWSKKLILLCVLFLLGLAFGIASEFLR' A
#
# COMPACT_ATOMS: atom_id res chain seq x y z
N MET A 1 12.04 -4.60 -24.97
CA MET A 1 10.59 -4.76 -24.66
C MET A 1 10.31 -5.52 -23.36
N GLU A 2 11.14 -6.49 -22.95
CA GLU A 2 10.85 -7.33 -21.76
C GLU A 2 10.90 -6.58 -20.40
N TRP A 3 11.83 -5.64 -20.24
CA TRP A 3 11.96 -4.83 -19.02
C TRP A 3 10.69 -4.06 -18.67
N ARG A 4 9.94 -3.60 -19.68
CA ARG A 4 8.68 -2.86 -19.47
C ARG A 4 7.60 -3.73 -18.83
N ILE A 5 7.51 -5.00 -19.24
CA ILE A 5 6.56 -5.98 -18.70
C ILE A 5 6.92 -6.30 -17.25
N LEU A 6 8.21 -6.43 -16.95
CA LEU A 6 8.72 -6.61 -15.59
C LEU A 6 8.34 -5.44 -14.66
N PHE A 7 8.56 -4.20 -15.10
CA PHE A 7 8.15 -3.02 -14.31
C PHE A 7 6.64 -2.94 -14.09
N TRP A 8 5.84 -3.26 -15.10
CA TRP A 8 4.39 -3.31 -15.00
C TRP A 8 3.89 -4.39 -14.02
N LEU A 9 4.49 -5.59 -14.07
CA LEU A 9 4.20 -6.67 -13.12
C LEU A 9 4.48 -6.25 -11.68
N VAL A 10 5.64 -5.63 -11.45
CA VAL A 10 6.04 -5.12 -10.13
C VAL A 10 5.07 -4.05 -9.63
N ALA A 11 4.66 -3.12 -10.50
CA ALA A 11 3.67 -2.10 -10.15
C ALA A 11 2.31 -2.71 -9.75
N ILE A 12 1.83 -3.71 -10.50
CA ILE A 12 0.59 -4.43 -10.17
C ILE A 12 0.68 -5.14 -8.81
N VAL A 13 1.80 -5.80 -8.53
CA VAL A 13 2.02 -6.49 -7.24
C VAL A 13 1.97 -5.50 -6.08
N PHE A 14 2.63 -4.35 -6.19
CA PHE A 14 2.56 -3.31 -5.16
C PHE A 14 1.13 -2.76 -4.99
N LEU A 15 0.39 -2.60 -6.09
CA LEU A 15 -0.98 -2.10 -6.05
C LEU A 15 -1.94 -3.08 -5.35
N LEU A 16 -1.83 -4.38 -5.65
CA LEU A 16 -2.56 -5.45 -4.94
C LEU A 16 -2.21 -5.48 -3.46
N PHE A 17 -0.94 -5.30 -3.11
CA PHE A 17 -0.49 -5.27 -1.72
C PHE A 17 -1.06 -4.07 -0.95
N CYS A 18 -1.10 -2.89 -1.58
CA CYS A 18 -1.76 -1.69 -1.04
C CYS A 18 -3.24 -1.93 -0.79
N LEU A 19 -3.97 -2.49 -1.78
CA LEU A 19 -5.39 -2.82 -1.62
C LEU A 19 -5.63 -3.81 -0.47
N TYR A 20 -4.79 -4.83 -0.35
CA TYR A 20 -4.85 -5.80 0.72
C TYR A 20 -4.65 -5.16 2.11
N LEU A 21 -3.64 -4.32 2.27
CA LEU A 21 -3.40 -3.58 3.51
C LEU A 21 -4.56 -2.65 3.85
N LEU A 22 -5.11 -1.94 2.86
CA LEU A 22 -6.24 -1.03 3.03
C LEU A 22 -7.51 -1.80 3.47
N TYR A 23 -7.77 -2.95 2.84
CA TYR A 23 -8.87 -3.83 3.22
C TYR A 23 -8.72 -4.34 4.65
N ARG A 24 -7.50 -4.73 5.04
CA ARG A 24 -7.20 -5.17 6.41
C ARG A 24 -7.39 -4.03 7.42
N LEU A 25 -6.95 -2.81 7.08
CA LEU A 25 -7.16 -1.62 7.91
C LEU A 25 -8.65 -1.39 8.14
N LYS A 26 -9.43 -1.35 7.06
CA LYS A 26 -10.89 -1.19 7.12
C LYS A 26 -11.53 -2.27 7.99
N LYS A 27 -11.10 -3.54 7.86
CA LYS A 27 -11.61 -4.65 8.66
C LYS A 27 -11.27 -4.51 10.14
N GLU A 28 -10.06 -4.07 10.49
CA GLU A 28 -9.68 -3.86 11.89
C GLU A 28 -10.37 -2.63 12.49
N ILE A 29 -10.52 -1.53 11.75
CA ILE A 29 -11.32 -0.37 12.17
C ILE A 29 -12.78 -0.78 12.40
N LYS A 30 -13.36 -1.62 11.53
CA LYS A 30 -14.74 -2.10 11.70
C LYS A 30 -14.92 -3.00 12.93
N LYS A 31 -13.85 -3.61 13.43
CA LYS A 31 -13.86 -4.39 14.68
C LYS A 31 -13.77 -3.49 15.91
N LEU A 32 -13.16 -2.31 15.80
CA LEU A 32 -13.20 -1.29 16.83
C LEU A 32 -14.62 -0.71 16.83
N LYS A 33 -15.38 -0.92 17.91
CA LYS A 33 -16.73 -0.35 18.02
C LYS A 33 -16.65 1.18 17.92
N PRO A 34 -17.62 1.86 17.29
CA PRO A 34 -17.58 3.31 17.04
C PRO A 34 -17.51 4.19 18.30
N LEU A 35 -17.72 3.61 19.49
CA LEU A 35 -17.67 4.27 20.80
C LEU A 35 -16.44 3.90 21.63
N GLN A 36 -15.56 3.03 21.12
CA GLN A 36 -14.37 2.60 21.82
C GLN A 36 -13.20 3.47 21.33
N ASN A 37 -12.56 4.21 22.24
CA ASN A 37 -11.34 4.96 21.93
C ASN A 37 -10.37 4.06 21.16
N ILE A 38 -9.89 4.55 20.02
CA ILE A 38 -8.93 3.80 19.20
C ILE A 38 -7.70 3.56 20.08
N PRO A 39 -7.33 2.30 20.39
CA PRO A 39 -6.24 2.04 21.31
C PRO A 39 -4.93 2.57 20.71
N ASP A 40 -4.11 3.25 21.52
CA ASP A 40 -2.84 3.84 21.06
C ASP A 40 -1.91 2.79 20.42
N GLU A 41 -1.96 1.54 20.90
CA GLU A 41 -1.24 0.43 20.28
C GLU A 41 -1.66 0.16 18.83
N PHE A 42 -2.96 0.30 18.54
CA PHE A 42 -3.48 0.17 17.17
C PHE A 42 -2.95 1.30 16.28
N VAL A 43 -3.02 2.54 16.76
CA VAL A 43 -2.53 3.71 16.03
C VAL A 43 -1.04 3.56 15.74
N ARG A 44 -0.24 3.18 16.73
CA ARG A 44 1.22 3.03 16.58
C ARG A 44 1.59 1.89 15.63
N LYS A 45 0.85 0.78 15.66
CA LYS A 45 1.03 -0.38 14.76
C LYS A 45 0.64 -0.04 13.33
N TRP A 46 -0.47 0.66 13.12
CA TRP A 46 -0.94 1.04 11.80
C TRP A 46 -0.21 2.23 11.21
N SER A 47 0.29 3.16 12.02
CA SER A 47 1.16 4.25 11.58
C SER A 47 2.38 3.72 10.83
N LYS A 48 3.11 2.74 11.39
CA LYS A 48 4.24 2.09 10.71
C LYS A 48 3.84 1.42 9.40
N LYS A 49 2.69 0.74 9.38
CA LYS A 49 2.18 0.05 8.19
C LYS A 49 1.70 1.02 7.11
N LEU A 50 1.11 2.14 7.49
CA LEU A 50 0.68 3.21 6.58
C LEU A 50 1.89 3.92 5.97
N ILE A 51 2.94 4.16 6.74
CA ILE A 51 4.21 4.68 6.23
C ILE A 51 4.78 3.69 5.20
N LEU A 52 4.83 2.40 5.54
CA LEU A 52 5.26 1.36 4.59
C LEU A 52 4.40 1.37 3.31
N LEU A 53 3.08 1.50 3.45
CA LEU A 53 2.13 1.56 2.34
C LEU A 53 2.40 2.77 1.45
N CYS A 54 2.64 3.95 2.03
CA CYS A 54 3.01 5.15 1.29
C CYS A 54 4.34 4.96 0.53
N VAL A 55 5.36 4.36 1.16
CA VAL A 55 6.65 4.09 0.51
C VAL A 55 6.48 3.11 -0.65
N LEU A 56 5.73 2.02 -0.46
CA LEU A 56 5.45 1.03 -1.50
C LEU A 56 4.65 1.64 -2.66
N PHE A 57 3.68 2.51 -2.35
CA PHE A 57 2.90 3.23 -3.36
C PHE A 57 3.77 4.19 -4.17
N LEU A 58 4.65 4.95 -3.51
CA LEU A 58 5.60 5.84 -4.17
C LEU A 58 6.58 5.07 -5.06
N LEU A 59 7.09 3.93 -4.60
CA LEU A 59 7.94 3.06 -5.41
C LEU A 59 7.19 2.52 -6.63
N GLY A 60 5.95 2.04 -6.44
CA GLY A 60 5.10 1.57 -7.54
C GLY A 60 4.84 2.66 -8.58
N LEU A 61 4.56 3.89 -8.14
CA LEU A 61 4.41 5.06 -9.03
C LEU A 61 5.71 5.40 -9.77
N ALA A 62 6.84 5.42 -9.05
CA ALA A 62 8.14 5.69 -9.64
C ALA A 62 8.50 4.65 -10.71
N PHE A 63 8.24 3.36 -10.45
CA PHE A 63 8.44 2.30 -11.43
C PHE A 63 7.47 2.40 -12.62
N GLY A 64 6.21 2.76 -12.39
CA GLY A 64 5.24 3.03 -13.45
C GLY A 64 5.72 4.14 -14.40
N ILE A 65 6.09 5.29 -13.83
CA ILE A 65 6.60 6.44 -14.58
C ILE A 65 7.92 6.09 -15.30
N ALA A 66 8.84 5.40 -14.62
CA ALA A 66 10.10 4.96 -15.22
C ALA A 66 9.86 4.02 -16.42
N SER A 67 8.82 3.18 -16.37
CA SER A 67 8.44 2.30 -17.49
C SER A 67 7.95 3.08 -18.71
N GLU A 68 7.33 4.24 -18.49
CA GLU A 68 6.87 5.16 -19.54
C GLU A 68 8.04 5.89 -20.22
N PHE A 69 9.08 6.24 -19.46
CA PHE A 69 10.29 6.91 -19.95
C PHE A 69 11.27 5.98 -20.68
N LEU A 70 11.20 4.67 -20.44
CA LEU A 70 11.98 3.63 -21.13
C LEU A 70 11.40 3.26 -22.52
N ARG A 71 10.48 4.07 -23.05
CA ARG A 71 9.82 3.90 -24.35
C ARG A 71 10.67 4.46 -25.48
#